data_AF-A0A1J9PAM6-F1
#
_entry.id   AF-A0A1J9PAM6-F1
#
_cell.length_a   1.000
_cell.length_b   1.000
_cell.length_c   1.000
_cell.angle_alpha   90.00
_cell.angle_beta   90.00
_cell.angle_gamma   90.00
#
_symmetry.space_group_name_H-M   'P 1'
#
loop_
_entity.id
_entity.type
_entity.pdbx_description
1 polymer ?
#
loop_
_entity_poly.entity_id
_entity_poly.type
_entity_poly.pdbx_seq_one_letter_code
_entity_poly.pdbx_strand_id
1 'polypeptide(L)'
;MATFFQSVRQGFGRGSNKNNNNNNNNPPRLNNGAQNQPPAGYSSHSSGLMNSPSISSTFSVDSVTNDNDSIKYFFQEKYATLNVKGNFLTLCACPKNVELGEWLAHQIVEQNRLLHGMLQVIQEINGVTGLPICNENTCPTMSAGRLTYTWLVDGRAARISAPKFINRVEKWIVSKIHDPVMFPTENVAPGTTPVVSSDPSSTNSTSPTNSSGQDWIGKSSGFPQTFYKDCQGIIKQMFRCYAHLYHGHWENPFFHINKHEVLNMCFVHFVTVAKYYKLVADKEMEPMQPLIDIYIKQEKIPPEALAGHWAQLNSLSMPATTSSN
;
A
#
# COMPACT_ATOMS: atom_id res chain seq x y z
N MET A 1 1.91 0.15 21.82
CA MET A 1 1.65 0.72 20.47
C MET A 1 0.22 1.22 20.28
N ALA A 2 -0.77 0.81 21.08
CA ALA A 2 -2.17 1.28 20.98
C ALA A 2 -2.32 2.83 20.96
N THR A 3 -1.49 3.55 21.73
CA THR A 3 -1.45 5.03 21.74
C THR A 3 -0.94 5.66 20.44
N PHE A 4 -0.04 4.99 19.70
CA PHE A 4 0.44 5.47 18.40
C PHE A 4 -0.68 5.39 17.35
N PHE A 5 -1.39 4.26 17.25
CA PHE A 5 -2.52 4.12 16.33
C PHE A 5 -3.68 5.07 16.68
N GLN A 6 -3.94 5.36 17.96
CA GLN A 6 -4.87 6.42 18.37
C GLN A 6 -4.40 7.82 17.94
N SER A 7 -3.10 8.13 18.04
CA SER A 7 -2.56 9.43 17.61
C SER A 7 -2.62 9.63 16.08
N VAL A 8 -2.42 8.57 15.29
CA VAL A 8 -2.57 8.59 13.82
C VAL A 8 -4.02 8.85 13.43
N ARG A 9 -5.00 8.33 14.17
CA ARG A 9 -6.43 8.63 13.96
C ARG A 9 -6.79 10.09 14.26
N GLN A 10 -6.07 10.76 15.15
CA GLN A 10 -6.36 12.14 15.58
C GLN A 10 -5.59 13.21 14.78
N GLY A 11 -4.48 12.86 14.12
CA GLY A 11 -3.54 13.81 13.49
C GLY A 11 -3.96 14.40 12.14
N PHE A 12 -5.03 13.92 11.49
CA PHE A 12 -5.43 14.35 10.13
C PHE A 12 -6.66 15.28 10.09
N GLY A 13 -7.16 15.76 11.24
CA GLY A 13 -8.48 16.40 11.33
C GLY A 13 -8.53 17.74 12.06
N ARG A 14 -7.83 18.78 11.58
CA ARG A 14 -8.13 20.22 11.84
C ARG A 14 -7.61 21.01 10.64
N GLY A 15 -8.36 21.78 9.87
CA GLY A 15 -9.67 22.38 10.02
C GLY A 15 -9.57 23.82 9.51
N SER A 16 -10.13 24.12 8.35
CA SER A 16 -10.43 25.51 7.95
C SER A 16 -11.87 25.54 7.47
N ASN A 17 -12.73 26.05 8.34
CA ASN A 17 -14.17 26.13 8.16
C ASN A 17 -14.52 27.59 7.83
N LYS A 18 -15.18 27.83 6.71
CA LYS A 18 -15.87 29.11 6.48
C LYS A 18 -17.21 28.85 5.80
N ASN A 19 -18.26 29.06 6.58
CA ASN A 19 -19.68 29.10 6.23
C ASN A 19 -19.95 29.94 4.98
N ASN A 20 -20.87 29.48 4.12
CA ASN A 20 -22.04 30.28 3.80
C ASN A 20 -23.23 29.43 3.32
N ASN A 21 -24.42 30.00 3.53
CA ASN A 21 -25.72 29.36 3.75
C ASN A 21 -26.65 29.42 2.52
N ASN A 22 -27.64 28.51 2.48
CA ASN A 22 -28.91 28.50 1.69
C ASN A 22 -28.80 28.40 0.14
N ASN A 23 -29.70 27.76 -0.61
CA ASN A 23 -31.14 27.53 -0.42
C ASN A 23 -31.67 26.40 -1.34
N ASN A 24 -32.80 25.81 -0.95
CA ASN A 24 -33.62 24.86 -1.72
C ASN A 24 -34.12 25.41 -3.07
N ASN A 25 -34.26 24.53 -4.08
CA ASN A 25 -35.51 24.32 -4.84
C ASN A 25 -35.38 23.25 -5.94
N ASN A 26 -36.41 22.41 -6.06
CA ASN A 26 -36.75 21.48 -7.14
C ASN A 26 -38.24 21.72 -7.47
N PRO A 27 -38.88 21.21 -8.55
CA PRO A 27 -38.42 20.57 -9.80
C PRO A 27 -39.16 21.22 -11.03
N PRO A 28 -39.50 20.58 -12.21
CA PRO A 28 -40.20 19.30 -12.42
C PRO A 28 -39.68 18.37 -13.56
N ARG A 29 -40.28 17.17 -13.60
CA ARG A 29 -40.06 16.01 -14.49
C ARG A 29 -40.67 16.18 -15.90
N LEU A 30 -40.15 15.40 -16.86
CA LEU A 30 -40.90 14.90 -18.02
C LEU A 30 -40.46 13.46 -18.40
N ASN A 31 -41.42 12.71 -18.93
CA ASN A 31 -41.53 11.26 -19.08
C ASN A 31 -41.57 10.84 -20.56
N ASN A 32 -41.51 9.52 -20.81
CA ASN A 32 -41.66 8.72 -22.06
C ASN A 32 -40.32 8.22 -22.64
N GLY A 33 -40.17 6.97 -23.10
CA GLY A 33 -41.09 5.85 -23.30
C GLY A 33 -40.30 4.62 -23.80
N ALA A 34 -40.90 3.43 -23.70
CA ALA A 34 -40.30 2.10 -23.81
C ALA A 34 -40.03 1.57 -25.23
N GLN A 35 -39.17 0.53 -25.35
CA GLN A 35 -39.38 -0.65 -26.24
C GLN A 35 -38.44 -1.86 -25.94
N ASN A 36 -38.95 -3.05 -26.30
CA ASN A 36 -38.66 -4.43 -25.85
C ASN A 36 -37.43 -5.19 -26.45
N GLN A 37 -36.70 -5.96 -25.61
CA GLN A 37 -36.42 -7.44 -25.55
C GLN A 37 -36.13 -8.32 -26.83
N PRO A 38 -35.57 -9.58 -26.80
CA PRO A 38 -35.14 -10.50 -25.69
C PRO A 38 -33.79 -11.31 -25.94
N PRO A 39 -33.52 -12.57 -25.46
CA PRO A 39 -32.41 -12.87 -24.52
C PRO A 39 -31.47 -14.09 -24.86
N ALA A 40 -30.62 -14.50 -23.89
CA ALA A 40 -29.81 -15.75 -23.73
C ALA A 40 -28.28 -15.53 -23.81
N GLY A 41 -27.42 -16.15 -22.99
CA GLY A 41 -27.59 -17.18 -21.97
C GLY A 41 -26.44 -17.21 -20.93
N TYR A 42 -26.61 -18.11 -19.95
CA TYR A 42 -25.78 -18.31 -18.76
C TYR A 42 -24.45 -19.04 -19.02
N SER A 43 -23.40 -18.68 -18.25
CA SER A 43 -22.46 -19.55 -17.49
C SER A 43 -21.20 -18.73 -17.15
N SER A 44 -20.97 -18.30 -15.90
CA SER A 44 -20.51 -18.99 -14.68
C SER A 44 -19.00 -19.30 -14.63
N HIS A 45 -18.37 -18.71 -13.60
CA HIS A 45 -17.11 -19.08 -12.92
C HIS A 45 -15.83 -18.34 -13.34
N SER A 46 -15.43 -17.35 -12.53
CA SER A 46 -14.18 -17.47 -11.77
C SER A 46 -14.28 -16.64 -10.49
N SER A 47 -14.22 -17.36 -9.38
CA SER A 47 -14.05 -16.86 -8.03
C SER A 47 -12.58 -16.53 -7.79
N GLY A 48 -12.34 -15.43 -7.08
CA GLY A 48 -11.06 -15.17 -6.41
C GLY A 48 -10.26 -14.04 -7.01
N LEU A 49 -10.15 -12.95 -6.24
CA LEU A 49 -8.99 -12.04 -6.06
C LEU A 49 -9.53 -10.69 -5.53
N MET A 50 -10.05 -10.67 -4.30
CA MET A 50 -10.69 -9.48 -3.71
C MET A 50 -9.70 -8.55 -2.97
N ASN A 51 -8.41 -8.87 -2.93
CA ASN A 51 -7.50 -8.20 -1.99
C ASN A 51 -6.75 -6.98 -2.59
N SER A 52 -7.02 -6.61 -3.85
CA SER A 52 -6.44 -5.42 -4.47
C SER A 52 -7.40 -4.77 -5.47
N PRO A 53 -7.72 -3.46 -5.32
CA PRO A 53 -8.59 -2.73 -6.26
C PRO A 53 -7.90 -2.35 -7.58
N SER A 54 -6.63 -2.70 -7.76
CA SER A 54 -5.91 -2.59 -9.02
C SER A 54 -5.42 -3.96 -9.48
N ILE A 55 -5.54 -4.22 -10.79
CA ILE A 55 -5.05 -5.46 -11.42
C ILE A 55 -3.58 -5.33 -11.82
N SER A 56 -2.94 -6.47 -12.10
CA SER A 56 -1.58 -6.52 -12.64
C SER A 56 -1.50 -5.74 -13.96
N SER A 57 -0.36 -5.07 -14.12
CA SER A 57 -0.09 -4.06 -15.13
C SER A 57 -0.24 -4.58 -16.55
N THR A 58 -0.73 -3.75 -17.46
CA THR A 58 -0.84 -4.08 -18.89
C THR A 58 0.23 -3.31 -19.64
N PHE A 59 1.21 -4.00 -20.23
CA PHE A 59 2.13 -3.37 -21.18
C PHE A 59 1.31 -2.90 -22.38
N SER A 60 1.13 -1.60 -22.48
CA SER A 60 0.41 -0.98 -23.59
C SER A 60 1.47 -0.28 -24.43
N VAL A 61 1.80 -0.86 -25.58
CA VAL A 61 2.66 -0.21 -26.58
C VAL A 61 1.75 0.70 -27.40
N ASP A 62 1.56 1.93 -26.93
CA ASP A 62 0.96 2.97 -27.75
C ASP A 62 2.09 3.60 -28.59
N SER A 63 2.16 3.21 -29.87
CA SER A 63 3.21 3.60 -30.81
C SER A 63 3.00 5.02 -31.33
N VAL A 64 3.57 6.06 -30.69
CA VAL A 64 3.92 7.33 -31.36
C VAL A 64 5.13 8.03 -30.69
N THR A 65 6.15 8.27 -31.54
CA THR A 65 7.28 9.25 -31.50
C THR A 65 8.43 9.13 -30.50
N ASN A 66 9.59 8.71 -31.02
CA ASN A 66 10.92 9.34 -30.88
C ASN A 66 11.34 9.92 -29.51
N ASP A 67 11.17 9.17 -28.42
CA ASP A 67 11.93 9.45 -27.22
C ASP A 67 13.38 9.03 -27.44
N ASN A 68 14.24 10.04 -27.58
CA ASN A 68 15.68 9.91 -27.41
C ASN A 68 15.91 9.10 -26.13
N ASP A 69 16.45 7.88 -26.26
CA ASP A 69 16.62 6.84 -25.22
C ASP A 69 17.68 7.23 -24.17
N SER A 70 17.65 8.50 -23.78
CA SER A 70 18.46 9.08 -22.73
C SER A 70 17.98 8.53 -21.39
N ILE A 71 18.90 7.86 -20.70
CA ILE A 71 18.70 7.33 -19.36
C ILE A 71 18.18 8.47 -18.48
N LYS A 72 16.95 8.31 -17.96
CA LYS A 72 16.31 9.28 -17.06
C LYS A 72 17.29 9.64 -15.94
N TYR A 73 17.34 10.92 -15.55
CA TYR A 73 18.31 11.40 -14.57
C TYR A 73 18.31 10.57 -13.28
N PHE A 74 17.14 10.22 -12.75
CA PHE A 74 17.04 9.40 -11.52
C PHE A 74 17.56 7.96 -11.66
N PHE A 75 17.81 7.46 -12.89
CA PHE A 75 18.50 6.19 -13.12
C PHE A 75 20.02 6.35 -13.27
N GLN A 76 20.56 7.55 -13.05
CA GLN A 76 21.99 7.78 -13.06
C GLN A 76 22.52 7.82 -11.63
N GLU A 77 23.65 7.14 -11.40
CA GLU A 77 24.24 6.96 -10.07
C GLU A 77 24.47 8.28 -9.33
N LYS A 78 24.81 9.34 -10.06
CA LYS A 78 25.07 10.69 -9.54
C LYS A 78 23.85 11.39 -8.92
N TYR A 79 22.63 10.98 -9.28
CA TYR A 79 21.38 11.57 -8.76
C TYR A 79 20.66 10.65 -7.76
N ALA A 80 21.21 9.48 -7.49
CA ALA A 80 20.71 8.53 -6.51
C ALA A 80 21.28 8.82 -5.09
N THR A 81 21.56 10.07 -4.74
CA THR A 81 22.10 10.44 -3.42
C THR A 81 21.03 10.37 -2.34
N LEU A 82 21.48 10.15 -1.09
CA LEU A 82 20.64 10.13 0.11
C LEU A 82 21.16 11.16 1.11
N ASN A 83 20.24 11.78 1.85
CA ASN A 83 20.57 12.71 2.94
C ASN A 83 20.92 12.05 4.28
N VAL A 84 21.10 10.72 4.28
CA VAL A 84 21.39 9.95 5.49
C VAL A 84 22.59 9.03 5.26
N LYS A 85 23.42 8.88 6.30
CA LYS A 85 24.64 8.05 6.30
C LYS A 85 24.41 6.63 6.85
N GLY A 86 23.19 6.29 7.26
CA GLY A 86 22.85 4.98 7.84
C GLY A 86 22.22 4.04 6.81
N ASN A 87 22.21 2.74 7.12
CA ASN A 87 21.42 1.77 6.40
C ASN A 87 20.00 1.70 6.99
N PHE A 88 19.00 1.43 6.15
CA PHE A 88 17.60 1.39 6.59
C PHE A 88 17.22 0.06 7.27
N LEU A 89 18.08 -0.95 7.22
CA LEU A 89 17.76 -2.26 7.78
C LEU A 89 17.48 -2.19 9.28
N THR A 90 18.20 -1.35 10.03
CA THR A 90 17.94 -1.14 11.46
C THR A 90 16.57 -0.52 11.75
N LEU A 91 16.00 0.22 10.80
CA LEU A 91 14.66 0.79 10.89
C LEU A 91 13.57 -0.20 10.44
N CYS A 92 13.95 -1.17 9.62
CA CYS A 92 13.05 -2.19 9.07
C CYS A 92 12.95 -3.43 9.96
N ALA A 93 14.04 -3.86 10.60
CA ALA A 93 14.11 -5.13 11.31
C ALA A 93 13.15 -5.17 12.52
N CYS A 94 12.43 -6.28 12.67
CA CYS A 94 11.53 -6.45 13.80
C CYS A 94 12.34 -6.48 15.12
N PRO A 95 12.04 -5.61 16.09
CA PRO A 95 12.71 -5.64 17.38
C PRO A 95 12.47 -6.97 18.10
N LYS A 96 13.43 -7.37 18.95
CA LYS A 96 13.28 -8.58 19.77
C LYS A 96 12.03 -8.47 20.65
N ASN A 97 11.29 -9.57 20.74
CA ASN A 97 10.06 -9.71 21.54
C ASN A 97 8.87 -8.88 21.04
N VAL A 98 8.97 -8.24 19.87
CA VAL A 98 7.80 -7.64 19.20
C VAL A 98 7.20 -8.67 18.26
N GLU A 99 5.89 -8.82 18.32
CA GLU A 99 5.16 -9.71 17.43
C GLU A 99 5.20 -9.17 15.98
N LEU A 100 5.40 -10.06 15.02
CA LEU A 100 5.63 -9.66 13.63
C LEU A 100 4.44 -8.94 13.00
N GLY A 101 3.21 -9.36 13.31
CA GLY A 101 1.98 -8.70 12.87
C GLY A 101 1.89 -7.26 13.36
N GLU A 102 2.13 -7.00 14.64
CA GLU A 102 2.17 -5.64 15.20
C GLU A 102 3.24 -4.78 14.52
N TRP A 103 4.44 -5.33 14.35
CA TRP A 103 5.52 -4.63 13.69
C TRP A 103 5.22 -4.34 12.22
N LEU A 104 4.66 -5.31 11.49
CA LEU A 104 4.27 -5.13 10.11
C LEU A 104 3.17 -4.07 10.01
N ALA A 105 2.18 -4.08 10.89
CA ALA A 105 1.14 -3.06 10.95
C ALA A 105 1.74 -1.66 11.14
N HIS A 106 2.68 -1.51 12.08
CA HIS A 106 3.41 -0.26 12.28
C HIS A 106 4.15 0.17 11.00
N GLN A 107 4.85 -0.76 10.34
CA GLN A 107 5.56 -0.48 9.09
C GLN A 107 4.60 -0.02 7.98
N ILE A 108 3.44 -0.66 7.80
CA ILE A 108 2.45 -0.23 6.80
C ILE A 108 1.99 1.20 7.04
N VAL A 109 1.68 1.56 8.29
CA VAL A 109 1.23 2.91 8.65
C VAL A 109 2.32 3.94 8.44
N GLU A 110 3.57 3.61 8.80
CA GLU A 110 4.70 4.52 8.62
C GLU A 110 5.02 4.73 7.13
N GLN A 111 5.04 3.67 6.32
CA GLN A 111 5.24 3.81 4.87
C GLN A 111 4.12 4.63 4.21
N ASN A 112 2.87 4.49 4.69
CA ASN A 112 1.76 5.33 4.24
C ASN A 112 2.00 6.82 4.54
N ARG A 113 2.43 7.12 5.76
CA ARG A 113 2.72 8.50 6.20
C ARG A 113 3.82 9.13 5.36
N LEU A 114 4.91 8.39 5.10
CA LEU A 114 6.04 8.85 4.28
C LEU A 114 5.63 9.09 2.83
N LEU A 115 4.88 8.17 2.22
CA LEU A 115 4.38 8.34 0.85
C LEU A 115 3.43 9.53 0.75
N HIS A 116 2.49 9.67 1.68
CA HIS A 116 1.53 10.77 1.66
C HIS A 116 2.22 12.14 1.65
N GLY A 117 3.29 12.32 2.43
CA GLY A 117 4.09 13.54 2.39
C GLY A 117 4.72 13.83 1.01
N MET A 118 5.14 12.79 0.26
CA MET A 118 5.64 12.97 -1.10
C MET A 118 4.51 13.25 -2.11
N LEU A 119 3.34 12.61 -1.94
CA LEU A 119 2.17 12.86 -2.78
C LEU A 119 1.64 14.29 -2.62
N GLN A 120 1.67 14.86 -1.41
CA GLN A 120 1.28 16.25 -1.17
C GLN A 120 2.06 17.23 -2.05
N VAL A 121 3.35 16.98 -2.29
CA VAL A 121 4.19 17.86 -3.14
C VAL A 121 3.61 17.99 -4.55
N ILE A 122 3.11 16.90 -5.14
CA ILE A 122 2.55 16.92 -6.50
C ILE A 122 1.05 17.29 -6.51
N GLN A 123 0.39 17.24 -5.35
CA GLN A 123 -1.00 17.68 -5.18
C GLN A 123 -1.11 19.18 -4.92
N GLU A 124 0.00 19.86 -4.60
CA GLU A 124 0.05 21.31 -4.38
C GLU A 124 -0.50 22.07 -5.59
N ILE A 125 -1.35 23.06 -5.32
CA ILE A 125 -1.99 23.87 -6.36
C ILE A 125 -1.00 24.90 -6.87
N ASN A 126 -0.76 24.91 -8.17
CA ASN A 126 0.04 25.95 -8.79
C ASN A 126 -0.77 27.27 -8.79
N GLY A 127 -0.23 28.30 -8.13
CA GLY A 127 -0.90 29.60 -7.98
C GLY A 127 -1.17 30.35 -9.30
N VAL A 128 -0.48 29.99 -10.40
CA VAL A 128 -0.68 30.60 -11.71
C VAL A 128 -1.78 29.88 -12.50
N THR A 129 -1.76 28.54 -12.52
CA THR A 129 -2.72 27.76 -13.32
C THR A 129 -3.99 27.41 -12.54
N GLY A 130 -3.98 27.50 -11.21
CA GLY A 130 -5.07 27.05 -10.34
C GLY A 130 -5.26 25.54 -10.31
N LEU A 131 -4.34 24.76 -10.90
CA LEU A 131 -4.39 23.30 -10.96
C LEU A 131 -3.26 22.68 -10.12
N PRO A 132 -3.47 21.49 -9.54
CA PRO A 132 -2.39 20.71 -8.94
C PRO A 132 -1.25 20.44 -9.94
N ILE A 133 -0.03 20.27 -9.44
CA ILE A 133 1.13 19.93 -10.28
C ILE A 133 0.88 18.62 -11.06
N CYS A 134 0.34 17.59 -10.40
CA CYS A 134 -0.17 16.39 -11.03
C CYS A 134 -1.67 16.54 -11.30
N ASN A 135 -2.04 16.76 -12.56
CA ASN A 135 -3.42 16.93 -12.99
C ASN A 135 -3.74 16.09 -14.25
N GLU A 136 -4.98 16.15 -14.74
CA GLU A 136 -5.42 15.34 -15.89
C GLU A 136 -4.76 15.73 -17.21
N ASN A 137 -4.23 16.96 -17.31
CA ASN A 137 -3.52 17.43 -18.51
C ASN A 137 -2.08 16.94 -18.51
N THR A 138 -1.40 16.98 -17.36
CA THR A 138 0.00 16.52 -17.23
C THR A 138 0.09 15.01 -17.15
N CYS A 139 -0.89 14.36 -16.52
CA CYS A 139 -0.89 12.94 -16.21
C CYS A 139 -2.26 12.30 -16.54
N PRO A 140 -2.62 12.23 -17.83
CA PRO A 140 -3.93 11.72 -18.28
C PRO A 140 -4.12 10.23 -17.99
N THR A 141 -3.04 9.51 -17.70
CA THR A 141 -3.06 8.10 -17.31
C THR A 141 -2.05 7.84 -16.19
N MET A 142 -2.38 6.96 -15.24
CA MET A 142 -1.46 6.50 -14.22
C MET A 142 -0.38 5.58 -14.84
N SER A 143 0.81 6.12 -15.07
CA SER A 143 1.92 5.40 -15.69
C SER A 143 3.25 5.55 -14.94
N ALA A 144 4.14 4.60 -15.18
CA ALA A 144 5.55 4.63 -14.80
C ALA A 144 6.38 4.18 -16.01
N GLY A 145 6.98 5.13 -16.72
CA GLY A 145 7.65 4.88 -17.98
C GLY A 145 6.67 4.33 -19.01
N ARG A 146 6.97 3.14 -19.55
CA ARG A 146 6.13 2.45 -20.54
C ARG A 146 4.98 1.66 -19.91
N LEU A 147 4.96 1.54 -18.58
CA LEU A 147 3.96 0.74 -17.89
C LEU A 147 2.75 1.59 -17.52
N THR A 148 1.56 1.09 -17.85
CA THR A 148 0.29 1.72 -17.46
C THR A 148 -0.40 0.90 -16.36
N TYR A 149 -0.79 1.57 -15.29
CA TYR A 149 -1.55 0.99 -14.19
C TYR A 149 -3.05 1.23 -14.39
N THR A 150 -3.83 0.18 -14.24
CA THR A 150 -5.29 0.22 -14.31
C THR A 150 -5.91 0.07 -12.93
N TRP A 151 -7.12 0.59 -12.78
CA TRP A 151 -7.90 0.49 -11.55
C TRP A 151 -9.25 -0.15 -11.83
N LEU A 152 -9.80 -0.89 -10.87
CA LEU A 152 -11.13 -1.47 -11.00
C LEU A 152 -12.22 -0.40 -10.80
N VAL A 153 -12.99 -0.15 -11.85
CA VAL A 153 -14.17 0.73 -11.87
C VAL A 153 -15.36 -0.15 -12.21
N ASP A 154 -16.33 -0.23 -11.29
CA ASP A 154 -17.52 -1.07 -11.45
C ASP A 154 -17.18 -2.53 -11.81
N GLY A 155 -16.14 -3.06 -11.17
CA GLY A 155 -15.63 -4.42 -11.39
C GLY A 155 -14.81 -4.62 -12.66
N ARG A 156 -14.60 -3.59 -13.48
CA ARG A 156 -13.83 -3.65 -14.73
C ARG A 156 -12.54 -2.85 -14.63
N ALA A 157 -11.45 -3.36 -15.20
CA ALA A 157 -10.20 -2.63 -15.26
C ALA A 157 -10.31 -1.45 -16.23
N ALA A 158 -10.04 -0.24 -15.73
CA ALA A 158 -10.07 0.98 -16.51
C ALA A 158 -8.74 1.75 -16.37
N ARG A 159 -8.30 2.37 -17.47
CA ARG A 159 -7.25 3.40 -17.43
C ARG A 159 -7.88 4.68 -16.88
N ILE A 160 -7.28 5.24 -15.85
CA ILE A 160 -7.71 6.50 -15.24
C ILE A 160 -6.50 7.42 -15.11
N SER A 161 -6.76 8.72 -14.99
CA SER A 161 -5.69 9.71 -14.78
C SER A 161 -4.93 9.45 -13.48
N ALA A 162 -3.65 9.79 -13.46
CA ALA A 162 -2.80 9.61 -12.29
C ALA A 162 -3.36 10.27 -11.02
N PRO A 163 -3.85 11.54 -11.02
CA PRO A 163 -4.42 12.13 -9.81
C PRO A 163 -5.66 11.38 -9.31
N LYS A 164 -6.53 10.88 -10.20
CA LYS A 164 -7.69 10.06 -9.84
C LYS A 164 -7.25 8.72 -9.23
N PHE A 165 -6.21 8.10 -9.79
CA PHE A 165 -5.64 6.86 -9.27
C PHE A 165 -5.07 7.05 -7.87
N ILE A 166 -4.20 8.06 -7.68
CA ILE A 166 -3.57 8.39 -6.41
C ILE A 166 -4.63 8.63 -5.34
N ASN A 167 -5.66 9.45 -5.63
CA ASN A 167 -6.71 9.73 -4.67
C ASN A 167 -7.49 8.47 -4.23
N ARG A 168 -7.71 7.53 -5.16
CA ARG A 168 -8.35 6.25 -4.86
C ARG A 168 -7.44 5.33 -4.05
N VAL A 169 -6.14 5.30 -4.33
CA VAL A 169 -5.14 4.58 -3.54
C VAL A 169 -5.12 5.10 -2.11
N GLU A 170 -5.00 6.41 -1.91
CA GLU A 170 -4.95 7.02 -0.58
C GLU A 170 -6.21 6.69 0.23
N LYS A 171 -7.39 6.89 -0.37
CA LYS A 171 -8.68 6.55 0.28
C LYS A 171 -8.80 5.07 0.62
N TRP A 172 -8.37 4.19 -0.28
CA TRP A 172 -8.43 2.75 -0.08
C TRP A 172 -7.47 2.28 1.03
N ILE A 173 -6.24 2.76 1.03
CA ILE A 173 -5.24 2.43 2.07
C ILE A 173 -5.71 2.96 3.43
N VAL A 174 -6.17 4.21 3.50
CA VAL A 174 -6.69 4.80 4.75
C VAL A 174 -7.87 3.99 5.27
N SER A 175 -8.81 3.59 4.41
CA SER A 175 -9.93 2.73 4.78
C SER A 175 -9.46 1.40 5.40
N LYS A 176 -8.44 0.76 4.82
CA LYS A 176 -7.86 -0.48 5.35
C LYS A 176 -7.15 -0.29 6.69
N ILE A 177 -6.36 0.77 6.85
CA ILE A 177 -5.61 1.06 8.08
C ILE A 177 -6.54 1.42 9.25
N HIS A 178 -7.69 2.03 8.96
CA HIS A 178 -8.66 2.45 9.97
C HIS A 178 -9.71 1.37 10.30
N ASP A 179 -9.78 0.31 9.51
CA ASP A 179 -10.66 -0.83 9.75
C ASP A 179 -10.18 -1.60 10.99
N PRO A 180 -10.95 -1.62 12.10
CA PRO A 180 -10.55 -2.28 13.33
C PRO A 180 -10.45 -3.81 13.20
N VAL A 181 -11.08 -4.41 12.18
CA VAL A 181 -10.95 -5.84 11.90
C VAL A 181 -9.61 -6.14 11.22
N MET A 182 -9.14 -5.24 10.36
CA MET A 182 -7.89 -5.38 9.63
C MET A 182 -6.68 -4.93 10.46
N PHE A 183 -6.82 -3.84 11.22
CA PHE A 183 -5.82 -3.28 12.14
C PHE A 183 -6.45 -3.13 13.54
N PRO A 184 -6.48 -4.22 14.33
CA PRO A 184 -6.94 -4.19 15.71
C PRO A 184 -6.13 -3.17 16.53
N THR A 185 -6.82 -2.42 17.39
CA THR A 185 -6.19 -1.45 18.30
C THR A 185 -6.49 -1.74 19.77
N GLU A 186 -7.37 -2.69 20.03
CA GLU A 186 -7.70 -3.14 21.38
C GLU A 186 -6.64 -4.12 21.86
N ASN A 187 -6.19 -3.96 23.11
CA ASN A 187 -5.28 -4.92 23.72
C ASN A 187 -6.05 -6.24 23.90
N VAL A 188 -5.66 -7.29 23.19
CA VAL A 188 -6.15 -8.64 23.48
C VAL A 188 -5.59 -9.02 24.85
N ALA A 189 -6.43 -9.00 25.89
CA ALA A 189 -6.03 -9.47 27.20
C ALA A 189 -5.58 -10.94 27.08
N PRO A 190 -4.42 -11.33 27.65
CA PRO A 190 -3.98 -12.72 27.60
C PRO A 190 -5.00 -13.57 28.36
N GLY A 191 -5.79 -14.36 27.60
CA GLY A 191 -6.77 -15.30 28.16
C GLY A 191 -8.23 -15.08 27.72
N THR A 192 -8.55 -14.04 26.95
CA THR A 192 -9.92 -13.88 26.42
C THR A 192 -9.96 -14.33 24.96
N THR A 193 -10.46 -15.54 24.73
CA THR A 193 -10.93 -15.93 23.39
C THR A 193 -12.01 -14.93 22.96
N PRO A 194 -12.10 -14.55 21.67
CA PRO A 194 -13.20 -13.71 21.21
C PRO A 194 -14.49 -14.52 21.38
N VAL A 195 -15.29 -14.13 22.37
CA VAL A 195 -16.61 -14.69 22.61
C VAL A 195 -17.47 -14.25 21.42
N VAL A 196 -17.64 -15.13 20.46
CA VAL A 196 -18.78 -15.04 19.54
C VAL A 196 -20.00 -15.27 20.41
N SER A 197 -20.80 -14.23 20.57
CA SER A 197 -22.03 -14.22 21.35
C SER A 197 -23.01 -15.25 20.79
N SER A 198 -23.15 -16.39 21.47
CA SER A 198 -24.30 -17.28 21.30
C SER A 198 -24.62 -17.95 22.64
N ASP A 199 -25.69 -17.44 23.26
CA ASP A 199 -26.67 -18.08 24.15
C ASP A 199 -26.21 -19.07 25.27
N PRO A 200 -26.58 -18.86 26.55
CA PRO A 200 -26.17 -19.75 27.62
C PRO A 200 -27.23 -20.84 27.86
N SER A 201 -27.06 -22.00 27.25
CA SER A 201 -27.67 -23.25 27.76
C SER A 201 -26.95 -24.50 27.25
N SER A 202 -26.05 -25.04 28.05
CA SER A 202 -25.93 -26.49 28.39
C SER A 202 -24.51 -26.88 28.81
N THR A 203 -24.46 -27.56 29.95
CA THR A 203 -23.34 -28.29 30.53
C THR A 203 -23.08 -29.60 29.77
N ASN A 204 -21.84 -29.86 29.33
CA ASN A 204 -21.02 -31.06 29.65
C ASN A 204 -19.93 -31.40 28.62
N SER A 205 -18.83 -31.93 29.17
CA SER A 205 -17.91 -32.96 28.63
C SER A 205 -16.96 -32.65 27.47
N THR A 206 -15.67 -32.67 27.83
CA THR A 206 -14.55 -33.43 27.24
C THR A 206 -14.45 -33.56 25.72
N SER A 207 -13.41 -32.95 25.13
CA SER A 207 -12.64 -33.49 24.01
C SER A 207 -11.29 -32.78 23.89
N PRO A 208 -10.16 -33.49 23.73
CA PRO A 208 -8.89 -32.88 23.37
C PRO A 208 -8.91 -32.61 21.87
N THR A 209 -9.22 -31.39 21.46
CA THR A 209 -9.16 -31.02 20.06
C THR A 209 -7.70 -30.82 19.66
N ASN A 210 -7.14 -31.86 19.02
CA ASN A 210 -6.11 -31.73 17.99
C ASN A 210 -6.60 -30.72 16.94
N SER A 211 -6.40 -29.43 17.22
CA SER A 211 -6.39 -28.43 16.18
C SER A 211 -4.99 -28.48 15.58
N SER A 212 -4.87 -29.01 14.37
CA SER A 212 -3.81 -28.64 13.45
C SER A 212 -3.98 -27.14 13.15
N GLY A 213 -3.70 -26.32 14.15
CA GLY A 213 -4.02 -24.91 14.18
C GLY A 213 -3.12 -24.22 13.18
N GLN A 214 -3.67 -23.83 12.04
CA GLN A 214 -2.92 -23.00 11.11
C GLN A 214 -2.40 -21.77 11.85
N ASP A 215 -1.09 -21.60 11.80
CA ASP A 215 -0.41 -20.44 12.34
C ASP A 215 -0.29 -19.38 11.23
N TRP A 216 -0.52 -18.11 11.57
CA TRP A 216 -0.41 -16.99 10.63
C TRP A 216 0.12 -15.76 11.35
N ILE A 217 0.70 -14.84 10.57
CA ILE A 217 1.32 -13.61 11.07
C ILE A 217 0.26 -12.73 11.75
N GLY A 218 0.50 -12.33 13.00
CA GLY A 218 -0.41 -11.47 13.75
C GLY A 218 -1.52 -12.18 14.52
N LYS A 219 -1.56 -13.52 14.51
CA LYS A 219 -2.63 -14.30 15.17
C LYS A 219 -2.78 -13.99 16.66
N SER A 220 -1.66 -13.91 17.40
CA SER A 220 -1.68 -13.62 18.84
C SER A 220 -2.13 -12.19 19.17
N SER A 221 -2.01 -11.28 18.20
CA SER A 221 -2.38 -9.87 18.33
C SER A 221 -3.76 -9.58 17.72
N GLY A 222 -4.51 -10.64 17.34
CA GLY A 222 -5.87 -10.54 16.81
C GLY A 222 -5.98 -10.17 15.33
N PHE A 223 -4.87 -10.12 14.58
CA PHE A 223 -4.91 -9.83 13.15
C PHE A 223 -5.59 -10.97 12.35
N PRO A 224 -6.34 -10.63 11.29
CA PRO A 224 -7.06 -11.62 10.49
C PRO A 224 -6.08 -12.48 9.68
N GLN A 225 -6.51 -13.68 9.29
CA GLN A 225 -5.68 -14.58 8.48
C GLN A 225 -5.25 -13.98 7.13
N THR A 226 -6.01 -13.01 6.61
CA THR A 226 -5.68 -12.29 5.37
C THR A 226 -4.69 -11.15 5.56
N PHE A 227 -4.33 -10.80 6.80
CA PHE A 227 -3.56 -9.61 7.16
C PHE A 227 -2.31 -9.41 6.31
N TYR A 228 -1.48 -10.46 6.20
CA TYR A 228 -0.25 -10.37 5.41
C TYR A 228 -0.53 -10.12 3.92
N LYS A 229 -1.53 -10.79 3.33
CA LYS A 229 -1.92 -10.58 1.92
C LYS A 229 -2.46 -9.18 1.69
N ASP A 230 -3.19 -8.64 2.66
CA ASP A 230 -3.71 -7.27 2.60
C ASP A 230 -2.57 -6.24 2.74
N CYS A 231 -1.56 -6.50 3.60
CA CYS A 231 -0.32 -5.72 3.66
C CYS A 231 0.43 -5.70 2.32
N GLN A 232 0.55 -6.86 1.65
CA GLN A 232 1.11 -6.95 0.29
C GLN A 232 0.31 -6.10 -0.70
N GLY A 233 -1.02 -6.15 -0.62
CA GLY A 233 -1.91 -5.32 -1.42
C GLY A 233 -1.65 -3.84 -1.23
N ILE A 234 -1.50 -3.39 0.02
CA ILE A 234 -1.25 -1.99 0.39
C ILE A 234 0.11 -1.51 -0.15
N ILE A 235 1.20 -2.21 0.18
CA ILE A 235 2.55 -1.82 -0.27
C ILE A 235 2.64 -1.83 -1.80
N LYS A 236 2.00 -2.80 -2.47
CA LYS A 236 1.96 -2.81 -3.94
C LYS A 236 1.33 -1.54 -4.53
N GLN A 237 0.24 -1.01 -3.95
CA GLN A 237 -0.32 0.25 -4.44
C GLN A 237 0.60 1.44 -4.15
N MET A 238 1.22 1.48 -2.96
CA MET A 238 2.19 2.51 -2.62
C MET A 238 3.37 2.52 -3.59
N PHE A 239 3.86 1.35 -4.01
CA PHE A 239 4.93 1.24 -4.99
C PHE A 239 4.54 1.88 -6.33
N ARG A 240 3.30 1.69 -6.81
CA ARG A 240 2.82 2.33 -8.05
C ARG A 240 2.83 3.85 -7.94
N CYS A 241 2.47 4.39 -6.78
CA CYS A 241 2.57 5.82 -6.51
C CYS A 241 4.02 6.31 -6.51
N TYR A 242 4.96 5.61 -5.88
CA TYR A 242 6.38 5.94 -5.97
C TYR A 242 6.90 5.90 -7.41
N ALA A 243 6.58 4.84 -8.16
CA ALA A 243 7.00 4.71 -9.55
C ALA A 243 6.50 5.89 -10.39
N HIS A 244 5.26 6.32 -10.19
CA HIS A 244 4.72 7.51 -10.83
C HIS A 244 5.43 8.80 -10.41
N LEU A 245 5.73 8.98 -9.11
CA LEU A 245 6.49 10.14 -8.62
C LEU A 245 7.85 10.25 -9.32
N TYR A 246 8.55 9.13 -9.50
CA TYR A 246 9.84 9.12 -10.20
C TYR A 246 9.71 9.40 -11.70
N HIS A 247 8.85 8.65 -12.40
CA HIS A 247 8.76 8.76 -13.85
C HIS A 247 8.07 10.04 -14.33
N GLY A 248 7.08 10.54 -13.58
CA GLY A 248 6.29 11.71 -13.95
C GLY A 248 6.74 13.01 -13.31
N HIS A 249 7.34 12.95 -12.11
CA HIS A 249 7.51 14.15 -11.28
C HIS A 249 8.90 14.34 -10.67
N TRP A 250 9.87 13.46 -10.96
CA TRP A 250 11.20 13.58 -10.36
C TRP A 250 11.90 14.89 -10.74
N GLU A 251 11.86 15.26 -12.02
CA GLU A 251 12.47 16.52 -12.49
C GLU A 251 11.66 17.74 -12.01
N ASN A 252 10.35 17.73 -12.28
CA ASN A 252 9.43 18.74 -11.80
C ASN A 252 8.32 18.10 -10.95
N PRO A 253 8.23 18.40 -9.63
CA PRO A 253 8.94 19.47 -8.93
C PRO A 253 10.21 19.01 -8.20
N PHE A 254 10.38 17.73 -7.90
CA PHE A 254 11.30 17.27 -6.84
C PHE A 254 12.75 17.71 -7.05
N PHE A 255 13.26 17.67 -8.27
CA PHE A 255 14.61 18.12 -8.57
C PHE A 255 14.71 19.65 -8.46
N HIS A 256 13.80 20.39 -9.10
CA HIS A 256 13.79 21.86 -9.10
C HIS A 256 13.65 22.49 -7.70
N ILE A 257 12.90 21.86 -6.79
CA ILE A 257 12.76 22.34 -5.41
C ILE A 257 13.79 21.72 -4.45
N ASN A 258 14.78 20.98 -4.98
CA ASN A 258 15.83 20.30 -4.23
C ASN A 258 15.29 19.33 -3.15
N LYS A 259 14.23 18.58 -3.47
CA LYS A 259 13.62 17.54 -2.62
C LYS A 259 13.79 16.12 -3.13
N HIS A 260 14.47 15.92 -4.25
CA HIS A 260 14.75 14.60 -4.84
C HIS A 260 15.47 13.65 -3.86
N GLU A 261 16.37 14.15 -3.01
CA GLU A 261 17.06 13.32 -2.00
C GLU A 261 16.14 12.83 -0.88
N VAL A 262 15.12 13.62 -0.53
CA VAL A 262 14.07 13.20 0.44
C VAL A 262 13.20 12.12 -0.19
N LEU A 263 12.84 12.27 -1.47
CA LEU A 263 12.14 11.23 -2.23
C LEU A 263 12.97 9.94 -2.29
N ASN A 264 14.27 10.04 -2.56
CA ASN A 264 15.20 8.91 -2.55
C ASN A 264 15.26 8.22 -1.19
N MET A 265 15.35 8.99 -0.10
CA MET A 265 15.36 8.47 1.26
C MET A 265 14.09 7.67 1.58
N CYS A 266 12.91 8.24 1.29
CA CYS A 266 11.63 7.56 1.48
C CYS A 266 11.53 6.30 0.62
N PHE A 267 11.98 6.36 -0.64
CA PHE A 267 11.91 5.22 -1.55
C PHE A 267 12.87 4.09 -1.18
N VAL A 268 14.12 4.39 -0.76
CA VAL A 268 15.06 3.36 -0.27
C VAL A 268 14.51 2.69 0.98
N HIS A 269 13.98 3.45 1.93
CA HIS A 269 13.34 2.89 3.12
C HIS A 269 12.18 1.96 2.71
N PHE A 270 11.31 2.43 1.84
CA PHE A 270 10.17 1.67 1.32
C PHE A 270 10.60 0.35 0.65
N VAL A 271 11.57 0.39 -0.27
CA VAL A 271 12.06 -0.81 -0.97
C VAL A 271 12.75 -1.76 0.00
N THR A 272 13.47 -1.24 1.00
CA THR A 272 14.09 -2.07 2.04
C THR A 272 13.02 -2.83 2.83
N VAL A 273 11.95 -2.16 3.29
CA VAL A 273 10.81 -2.83 3.96
C VAL A 273 10.15 -3.84 3.02
N ALA A 274 9.88 -3.45 1.77
CA ALA A 274 9.17 -4.28 0.80
C ALA A 274 9.94 -5.56 0.45
N LYS A 275 11.27 -5.46 0.27
CA LYS A 275 12.12 -6.64 0.00
C LYS A 275 12.35 -7.46 1.26
N TYR A 276 12.64 -6.81 2.39
CA TYR A 276 12.85 -7.51 3.66
C TYR A 276 11.65 -8.38 3.99
N TYR A 277 10.44 -7.83 4.03
CA TYR A 277 9.21 -8.56 4.33
C TYR A 277 8.53 -9.24 3.14
N LYS A 278 9.16 -9.29 1.95
CA LYS A 278 8.58 -9.89 0.72
C LYS A 278 7.15 -9.40 0.40
N LEU A 279 6.94 -8.08 0.54
CA LEU A 279 5.62 -7.45 0.41
C LEU A 279 5.24 -7.16 -1.04
N VAL A 280 6.24 -7.05 -1.92
CA VAL A 280 6.04 -6.84 -3.37
C VAL A 280 6.93 -7.81 -4.12
N ALA A 281 6.37 -8.47 -5.13
CA ALA A 281 7.11 -9.40 -5.99
C ALA A 281 8.08 -8.63 -6.89
N ASP A 282 9.24 -9.22 -7.19
CA ASP A 282 10.27 -8.58 -8.02
C ASP A 282 9.75 -8.17 -9.41
N LYS A 283 8.88 -8.99 -10.01
CA LYS A 283 8.22 -8.67 -11.29
C LYS A 283 7.42 -7.37 -11.23
N GLU A 284 6.78 -7.05 -10.11
CA GLU A 284 6.01 -5.81 -9.95
C GLU A 284 6.93 -4.61 -9.70
N MET A 285 8.18 -4.82 -9.26
CA MET A 285 9.18 -3.76 -9.06
C MET A 285 9.92 -3.34 -10.32
N GLU A 286 9.77 -4.08 -11.43
CA GLU A 286 10.47 -3.90 -12.69
C GLU A 286 10.60 -2.44 -13.19
N PRO A 287 9.55 -1.59 -13.14
CA PRO A 287 9.63 -0.20 -13.62
C PRO A 287 10.65 0.68 -12.90
N MET A 288 11.09 0.25 -11.71
CA MET A 288 12.06 0.95 -10.87
C MET A 288 13.33 0.12 -10.65
N GLN A 289 13.45 -1.05 -11.27
CA GLN A 289 14.57 -1.98 -11.05
C GLN A 289 15.94 -1.33 -11.29
N PRO A 290 16.17 -0.52 -12.34
CA PRO A 290 17.48 0.11 -12.53
C PRO A 290 17.90 1.02 -11.36
N LEU A 291 16.95 1.71 -10.72
CA LEU A 291 17.23 2.52 -9.54
C LEU A 291 17.46 1.65 -8.29
N ILE A 292 16.67 0.59 -8.13
CA ILE A 292 16.85 -0.37 -7.03
C ILE A 292 18.24 -1.02 -7.10
N ASP A 293 18.69 -1.40 -8.29
CA ASP A 293 20.01 -1.99 -8.52
C ASP A 293 21.14 -1.03 -8.14
N ILE A 294 20.99 0.27 -8.44
CA ILE A 294 21.93 1.30 -7.99
C ILE A 294 22.01 1.33 -6.46
N TYR A 295 20.87 1.31 -5.77
CA TYR A 295 20.85 1.33 -4.31
C TYR A 295 21.40 0.06 -3.67
N ILE A 296 21.23 -1.10 -4.30
CA ILE A 296 21.87 -2.35 -3.87
C ILE A 296 23.38 -2.28 -4.08
N LYS A 297 23.83 -1.84 -5.26
CA LYS A 297 25.26 -1.67 -5.58
C LYS A 297 25.96 -0.70 -4.63
N GLN A 298 25.26 0.34 -4.19
CA GLN A 298 25.76 1.34 -3.24
C GLN A 298 25.58 0.94 -1.77
N GLU A 299 25.14 -0.30 -1.48
CA GLU A 299 24.88 -0.83 -0.13
C GLU A 299 23.87 0.00 0.70
N LYS A 300 23.08 0.84 0.03
CA LYS A 300 21.97 1.59 0.65
C LYS A 300 20.81 0.67 1.02
N ILE A 301 20.65 -0.40 0.22
CA ILE A 301 19.82 -1.56 0.54
C ILE A 301 20.78 -2.71 0.83
N PRO A 302 21.02 -3.06 2.10
CA PRO A 302 22.04 -4.03 2.45
C PRO A 302 21.60 -5.47 2.07
N PRO A 303 22.53 -6.39 1.73
CA PRO A 303 22.20 -7.75 1.30
C PRO A 303 21.35 -8.54 2.31
N GLU A 304 21.50 -8.28 3.59
CA GLU A 304 20.72 -8.90 4.67
C GLU A 304 19.22 -8.53 4.56
N ALA A 305 18.91 -7.35 4.00
CA ALA A 305 17.55 -6.97 3.67
C ALA A 305 16.96 -7.86 2.56
N LEU A 306 17.79 -8.38 1.65
CA LEU A 306 17.38 -9.23 0.54
C LEU A 306 17.22 -10.70 0.94
N ALA A 307 17.96 -11.15 1.95
CA ALA A 307 17.97 -12.53 2.41
C ALA A 307 16.66 -12.96 3.12
N GLY A 308 15.86 -12.01 3.61
CA GLY A 308 14.49 -12.28 4.10
C GLY A 308 14.42 -13.12 5.38
N HIS A 309 15.39 -12.96 6.28
CA HIS A 309 15.52 -13.72 7.53
C HIS A 309 14.36 -13.55 8.53
N TRP A 310 13.42 -12.63 8.29
CA TRP A 310 12.27 -12.40 9.18
C TRP A 310 11.40 -13.66 9.38
N ALA A 311 11.35 -14.57 8.39
CA ALA A 311 10.57 -15.80 8.49
C ALA A 311 11.21 -16.85 9.43
N GLN A 312 12.53 -16.78 9.67
CA GLN A 312 13.25 -17.73 10.53
C GLN A 312 13.08 -17.41 12.01
N LEU A 313 12.82 -16.15 12.37
CA LEU A 313 12.58 -15.71 13.76
C LEU A 313 11.34 -16.38 14.38
N ASN A 314 10.35 -16.81 13.58
CA ASN A 314 9.18 -17.54 14.06
C ASN A 314 9.46 -19.02 14.38
N SER A 315 10.59 -19.59 13.96
CA SER A 315 10.95 -20.99 14.28
C SER A 315 11.68 -21.16 15.62
N LEU A 316 12.18 -20.07 16.22
CA LEU A 316 12.99 -20.11 17.44
C LEU A 316 12.17 -20.08 18.74
N SER A 317 10.84 -20.08 18.67
CA SER A 317 9.94 -20.21 19.84
C SER A 317 9.54 -21.65 20.15
N MET A 318 10.12 -22.65 19.48
CA MET A 318 9.94 -24.07 19.80
C MET A 318 10.99 -24.47 20.86
N PRO A 319 10.61 -24.92 22.07
CA PRO A 319 11.57 -25.55 22.96
C PRO A 319 12.09 -26.81 22.27
N ALA A 320 13.41 -26.94 22.16
CA ALA A 320 14.05 -28.16 21.70
C ALA A 320 13.57 -29.31 22.58
N THR A 321 12.79 -30.24 22.02
CA THR A 321 12.53 -31.52 22.64
C THR A 321 13.86 -32.27 22.69
N THR A 322 14.53 -32.17 23.84
CA THR A 322 15.62 -33.07 24.21
C THR A 322 15.06 -34.48 24.26
N SER A 323 15.29 -35.26 23.22
CA SER A 323 15.14 -36.72 23.28
C SER A 323 16.29 -37.27 24.10
N SER A 324 16.04 -37.46 25.40
CA SER A 324 16.87 -38.25 26.30
C SER A 324 16.40 -39.71 26.30
N ASN A 325 17.39 -40.58 26.10
CA ASN A 325 17.43 -42.05 26.15
C ASN A 325 16.83 -42.84 24.98
#